data_AF-A0A945M988-F1
#
_entry.id   AF-A0A945M988-F1
#
_cell.length_a   1.000
_cell.length_b   1.000
_cell.length_c   1.000
_cell.angle_alpha   90.00
_cell.angle_beta   90.00
_cell.angle_gamma   90.00
#
_symmetry.space_group_name_H-M   'P 1'
#
loop_
_entity.id
_entity.type
_entity.pdbx_description
1 polymer ?
#
loop_
_entity_poly.entity_id
_entity_poly.type
_entity_poly.pdbx_seq_one_letter_code
_entity_poly.pdbx_strand_id
1 'polypeptide(L)'
;MDGALTLQLLLNALALGAAYGLVALGFALVIGATGAVNFAQGDLVMAGGFLTVALASLLPVDGLLLLPLVVLAMAGLGLAVCAVAYLPFRNAPPVSVFVSTIAIGIMLQNGANGLFGAAPRAGPPLLSGGGEPGGLDLDRQSLAVIAAAVLLAGGTWLMLYRTQLGRRMRATAQDPE
;
A
#
# COMPACT_ATOMS: atom_id res chain seq x y z
N MET A 1 26.96 0.07 24.57
CA MET A 1 25.80 0.09 23.65
C MET A 1 26.22 -0.74 22.46
N ASP A 2 25.63 -1.91 22.29
CA ASP A 2 26.07 -2.88 21.29
C ASP A 2 25.78 -2.34 19.88
N GLY A 3 26.83 -2.08 19.09
CA GLY A 3 26.69 -1.44 17.77
C GLY A 3 25.76 -2.21 16.82
N ALA A 4 25.64 -3.52 17.00
CA ALA A 4 24.70 -4.38 16.27
C ALA A 4 23.23 -4.05 16.57
N LEU A 5 22.88 -3.82 17.85
CA LEU A 5 21.52 -3.43 18.25
C LEU A 5 21.15 -2.06 17.70
N THR A 6 22.10 -1.11 17.72
CA THR A 6 21.88 0.22 17.14
C THR A 6 21.62 0.13 15.64
N LEU A 7 22.39 -0.67 14.91
CA LEU A 7 22.20 -0.86 13.47
C LEU A 7 20.84 -1.50 13.16
N GLN A 8 20.46 -2.54 13.91
CA GLN A 8 19.17 -3.22 13.73
C GLN A 8 18.00 -2.27 14.01
N LEU A 9 18.09 -1.45 15.05
CA LEU A 9 17.06 -0.45 15.37
C LEU A 9 16.93 0.61 14.28
N LEU A 10 18.06 1.08 13.73
CA LEU A 10 18.06 2.03 12.61
C LEU A 10 17.43 1.42 11.35
N LEU A 11 17.73 0.16 11.04
CA LEU A 11 17.13 -0.53 9.90
C LEU A 11 15.61 -0.74 10.07
N ASN A 12 15.16 -1.14 11.25
CA ASN A 12 13.73 -1.29 11.54
C ASN A 12 13.01 0.06 11.47
N ALA A 13 13.61 1.14 12.00
CA ALA A 13 13.06 2.48 11.90
C ALA A 13 12.98 2.97 10.45
N LEU A 14 14.01 2.69 9.65
CA LEU A 14 14.03 3.02 8.23
C LEU A 14 12.97 2.24 7.45
N ALA A 15 12.79 0.94 7.73
CA ALA A 15 11.75 0.13 7.11
C ALA A 15 10.34 0.60 7.47
N LEU A 16 10.11 0.96 8.74
CA LEU A 16 8.84 1.54 9.18
C LEU A 16 8.57 2.89 8.48
N GLY A 17 9.59 3.75 8.41
CA GLY A 17 9.51 5.02 7.66
C GLY A 17 9.25 4.82 6.17
N ALA A 18 9.87 3.81 5.55
CA ALA A 18 9.65 3.43 4.16
C ALA A 18 8.22 2.95 3.91
N ALA A 19 7.65 2.13 4.82
CA ALA A 19 6.27 1.69 4.75
C ALA A 19 5.30 2.89 4.84
N TYR A 20 5.47 3.78 5.81
CA TYR A 20 4.65 4.98 5.91
C TYR A 20 4.85 5.93 4.72
N GLY A 21 6.07 6.02 4.18
CA GLY A 21 6.36 6.77 2.96
C GLY A 21 5.60 6.25 1.74
N LEU A 22 5.48 4.92 1.61
CA LEU A 22 4.65 4.30 0.57
C LEU A 22 3.15 4.60 0.75
N VAL A 23 2.65 4.57 1.99
CA VAL A 23 1.26 4.95 2.28
C VAL A 23 1.02 6.41 1.93
N ALA A 24 1.94 7.30 2.30
CA ALA A 24 1.89 8.72 1.96
C ALA A 24 1.97 8.97 0.45
N LEU A 25 2.82 8.24 -0.27
CA LEU A 25 2.91 8.30 -1.73
C LEU A 25 1.57 7.93 -2.38
N GLY A 26 0.94 6.84 -1.92
CA GLY A 26 -0.40 6.44 -2.38
C GLY A 26 -1.45 7.52 -2.11
N PHE A 27 -1.46 8.08 -0.90
CA PHE A 27 -2.33 9.20 -0.52
C PHE A 27 -2.15 10.41 -1.47
N ALA A 28 -0.90 10.81 -1.71
CA ALA A 28 -0.56 11.96 -2.56
C ALA A 28 -1.00 11.72 -4.02
N LEU A 29 -0.83 10.51 -4.54
CA LEU A 29 -1.26 10.16 -5.89
C LEU A 29 -2.79 10.22 -6.03
N VAL A 30 -3.55 9.72 -5.06
CA VAL A 30 -5.02 9.75 -5.11
C VAL A 30 -5.54 11.18 -5.02
N ILE A 31 -4.99 11.99 -4.11
CA ILE A 31 -5.34 13.41 -4.01
C ILE A 31 -4.99 14.15 -5.31
N GLY A 32 -3.79 13.91 -5.85
CA GLY A 32 -3.36 14.54 -7.10
C GLY A 32 -4.21 14.15 -8.31
N ALA A 33 -4.78 12.95 -8.32
CA ALA A 33 -5.63 12.47 -9.42
C ALA A 33 -7.10 12.89 -9.28
N THR A 34 -7.62 12.97 -8.05
CA THR A 34 -9.07 13.17 -7.81
C THR A 34 -9.43 14.54 -7.25
N GLY A 35 -8.45 15.31 -6.77
CA GLY A 35 -8.68 16.54 -6.01
C GLY A 35 -9.30 16.32 -4.63
N ALA A 36 -9.48 15.06 -4.21
CA ALA A 36 -10.17 14.69 -2.99
C ALA A 36 -9.33 13.73 -2.13
N VAL A 37 -9.35 13.93 -0.81
CA VAL A 37 -8.75 13.04 0.18
C VAL A 37 -9.51 11.71 0.23
N ASN A 38 -8.77 10.60 0.14
CA ASN A 38 -9.30 9.25 0.34
C ASN A 38 -9.19 8.84 1.81
N PHE A 39 -10.27 8.87 2.57
CA PHE A 39 -10.23 8.42 3.96
C PHE A 39 -10.09 6.90 4.12
N ALA A 40 -10.41 6.10 3.08
CA ALA A 40 -10.28 4.65 3.11
C ALA A 40 -8.85 4.14 2.86
N GLN A 41 -7.86 5.02 2.66
CA GLN A 41 -6.51 4.60 2.27
C GLN A 41 -5.87 3.65 3.29
N GLY A 42 -6.06 3.90 4.59
CA GLY A 42 -5.59 2.99 5.64
C GLY A 42 -6.28 1.62 5.57
N ASP A 43 -7.59 1.61 5.30
CA ASP A 43 -8.38 0.39 5.16
C ASP A 43 -7.99 -0.40 3.90
N LEU A 44 -7.55 0.26 2.83
CA LEU A 44 -7.00 -0.39 1.64
C LEU A 44 -5.66 -1.05 1.92
N VAL A 45 -4.79 -0.42 2.73
CA VAL A 45 -3.54 -1.04 3.18
C VAL A 45 -3.84 -2.28 4.03
N MET A 46 -4.81 -2.16 4.95
CA MET A 46 -5.30 -3.28 5.76
C MET A 46 -5.85 -4.41 4.88
N ALA A 47 -6.67 -4.10 3.87
CA ALA A 47 -7.24 -5.07 2.95
C ALA A 47 -6.16 -5.85 2.19
N GLY A 48 -5.08 -5.20 1.75
CA GLY A 48 -3.94 -5.88 1.12
C GLY A 48 -3.25 -6.88 2.06
N GLY A 49 -3.10 -6.51 3.33
CA GLY A 49 -2.56 -7.39 4.37
C GLY A 49 -3.44 -8.62 4.60
N PHE A 50 -4.75 -8.43 4.82
CA PHE A 50 -5.69 -9.54 5.02
C PHE A 50 -5.82 -10.42 3.78
N LEU A 51 -5.77 -9.84 2.58
CA LEU A 51 -5.79 -10.61 1.36
C LEU A 51 -4.54 -11.50 1.24
N THR A 52 -3.38 -10.99 1.65
CA THR A 52 -2.15 -11.80 1.71
C THR A 52 -2.31 -12.97 2.68
N VAL A 53 -2.87 -12.73 3.88
CA VAL A 53 -3.16 -13.78 4.87
C VAL A 53 -4.15 -14.81 4.33
N ALA A 54 -5.23 -14.37 3.67
CA ALA A 54 -6.24 -15.23 3.09
C ALA A 54 -5.64 -16.11 1.98
N LEU A 55 -4.86 -15.53 1.07
CA LEU A 55 -4.20 -16.28 -0.01
C LEU A 55 -3.18 -17.27 0.53
N ALA A 56 -2.42 -16.91 1.57
CA ALA A 56 -1.47 -17.81 2.22
C ALA A 56 -2.15 -19.02 2.88
N SER A 57 -3.40 -18.86 3.34
CA SER A 57 -4.18 -19.97 3.89
C SER A 57 -4.67 -20.96 2.83
N LEU A 58 -4.78 -20.50 1.57
CA LEU A 58 -5.23 -21.31 0.43
C LEU A 58 -4.06 -21.91 -0.35
N LEU A 59 -2.98 -21.15 -0.52
CA LEU A 59 -1.76 -21.55 -1.19
C LEU A 59 -0.60 -21.45 -0.18
N PRO A 60 -0.09 -22.58 0.34
CA PRO A 60 1.03 -22.59 1.28
C PRO A 60 2.36 -22.37 0.54
N VAL A 61 2.52 -21.17 -0.02
CA VAL A 61 3.71 -20.71 -0.74
C VAL A 61 4.26 -19.45 -0.08
N ASP A 62 5.50 -19.12 -0.44
CA ASP A 62 6.20 -17.94 0.05
C ASP A 62 5.43 -16.64 -0.26
N GLY A 63 5.47 -15.69 0.68
CA GLY A 63 4.77 -14.41 0.54
C GLY A 63 5.18 -13.64 -0.72
N LEU A 64 6.43 -13.77 -1.18
CA LEU A 64 6.89 -13.15 -2.43
C LEU A 64 6.16 -13.68 -3.67
N LEU A 65 5.78 -14.96 -3.68
CA LEU A 65 5.04 -15.59 -4.79
C LEU A 65 3.57 -15.17 -4.79
N LEU A 66 3.03 -14.77 -3.63
CA LEU A 66 1.66 -14.23 -3.53
C LEU A 66 1.56 -12.79 -4.03
N LEU A 67 2.68 -12.05 -4.05
CA LEU A 67 2.71 -10.62 -4.35
C LEU A 67 2.01 -10.23 -5.67
N PRO A 68 2.24 -10.90 -6.82
CA PRO A 68 1.56 -10.54 -8.07
C PRO A 68 0.05 -10.69 -7.98
N LEU A 69 -0.43 -11.74 -7.31
CA LEU A 69 -1.87 -11.99 -7.14
C LEU A 69 -2.51 -10.95 -6.22
N VAL A 70 -1.84 -10.60 -5.11
CA VAL A 70 -2.27 -9.53 -4.20
C VAL A 70 -2.32 -8.19 -4.95
N VAL A 71 -1.30 -7.85 -5.74
CA VAL A 71 -1.27 -6.61 -6.52
C VAL A 71 -2.42 -6.55 -7.53
N LEU A 72 -2.69 -7.64 -8.25
CA LEU A 72 -3.80 -7.71 -9.21
C LEU A 72 -5.15 -7.55 -8.54
N ALA A 73 -5.37 -8.24 -7.42
CA ALA A 73 -6.61 -8.17 -6.67
C ALA A 73 -6.81 -6.78 -6.03
N MET A 74 -5.75 -6.17 -5.48
CA MET A 74 -5.81 -4.81 -4.95
C MET A 74 -6.01 -3.76 -6.05
N ALA A 75 -5.48 -3.97 -7.25
CA ALA A 75 -5.79 -3.13 -8.40
C ALA A 75 -7.29 -3.23 -8.77
N GLY A 76 -7.85 -4.45 -8.77
CA GLY A 76 -9.28 -4.66 -8.94
C GLY A 76 -10.13 -3.97 -7.87
N LEU A 77 -9.75 -4.09 -6.59
CA LEU A 77 -10.41 -3.40 -5.49
C LEU A 77 -10.32 -1.88 -5.65
N GLY A 78 -9.16 -1.35 -6.03
CA GLY A 78 -8.96 0.07 -6.29
C GLY A 78 -9.85 0.59 -7.42
N LEU A 79 -10.00 -0.18 -8.51
CA LEU A 79 -10.94 0.14 -9.60
C LEU A 79 -12.39 0.12 -9.13
N ALA A 80 -12.78 -0.86 -8.31
CA ALA A 80 -14.12 -0.93 -7.74
C ALA A 80 -14.40 0.27 -6.82
N VAL A 81 -13.44 0.64 -5.96
CA VAL A 81 -13.53 1.85 -5.12
C VAL A 81 -13.62 3.10 -5.98
N CYS A 82 -12.84 3.22 -7.06
CA CYS A 82 -12.97 4.32 -8.01
C CYS A 82 -14.38 4.41 -8.60
N ALA A 83 -14.91 3.27 -9.07
CA ALA A 83 -16.22 3.21 -9.70
C ALA A 83 -17.38 3.53 -8.75
N VAL A 84 -17.27 3.15 -7.47
CA VAL A 84 -18.35 3.29 -6.49
C VAL A 84 -18.22 4.57 -5.66
N ALA A 85 -17.01 4.95 -5.24
CA ALA A 85 -16.78 6.06 -4.32
C ALA A 85 -16.50 7.40 -5.02
N TYR A 86 -15.93 7.36 -6.22
CA TYR A 86 -15.43 8.56 -6.89
C TYR A 86 -16.28 8.93 -8.10
N LEU A 87 -16.43 8.02 -9.06
CA LEU A 87 -17.14 8.32 -10.32
C LEU A 87 -18.57 8.85 -10.13
N PRO A 88 -19.39 8.36 -9.17
CA PRO A 88 -20.74 8.88 -8.97
C PRO A 88 -20.76 10.31 -8.42
N PHE A 89 -19.70 10.71 -7.72
CA PHE A 89 -19.59 12.00 -7.03
C PHE A 89 -18.63 12.97 -7.71
N ARG A 90 -18.15 12.67 -8.92
CA ARG A 90 -17.16 13.50 -9.64
C ARG A 90 -17.61 14.95 -9.90
N ASN A 91 -18.92 15.18 -10.00
CA ASN A 91 -19.52 16.50 -10.22
C ASN A 91 -20.09 17.12 -8.93
N ALA A 92 -19.96 16.41 -7.79
CA ALA A 92 -20.47 16.86 -6.50
C ALA A 92 -19.38 17.62 -5.74
N PRO A 93 -19.74 18.38 -4.68
CA PRO A 93 -18.74 19.01 -3.82
C PRO A 93 -17.76 17.96 -3.25
N PRO A 94 -16.46 18.28 -3.07
CA PRO A 94 -15.43 17.35 -2.61
C PRO A 94 -15.78 16.61 -1.31
N VAL A 95 -16.57 17.25 -0.43
CA VAL A 95 -17.10 16.67 0.81
C VAL A 95 -17.86 15.37 0.55
N SER A 96 -18.56 15.24 -0.57
CA SER A 96 -19.32 14.03 -0.94
C SER A 96 -18.41 12.83 -1.14
N VAL A 97 -17.24 13.03 -1.77
CA VAL A 97 -16.21 12.00 -1.96
C VAL A 97 -15.60 11.60 -0.61
N PHE A 98 -15.41 12.56 0.31
CA PHE A 98 -14.91 12.26 1.65
C PHE A 98 -15.87 11.36 2.41
N VAL A 99 -17.17 11.71 2.44
CA VAL A 99 -18.19 10.89 3.11
C VAL A 99 -18.28 9.49 2.47
N SER A 100 -18.24 9.41 1.14
CA SER A 100 -18.28 8.11 0.45
C SER A 100 -17.06 7.24 0.76
N THR A 101 -15.86 7.81 0.82
CA THR A 101 -14.65 7.06 1.15
C THR A 101 -14.61 6.62 2.61
N ILE A 102 -15.11 7.45 3.54
CA ILE A 102 -15.30 7.03 4.94
C ILE A 102 -16.25 5.82 5.02
N ALA A 103 -17.38 5.85 4.31
CA ALA A 103 -18.32 4.75 4.30
C ALA A 103 -17.68 3.44 3.78
N ILE A 104 -16.90 3.52 2.71
CA ILE A 104 -16.15 2.37 2.18
C ILE A 104 -15.11 1.86 3.18
N GLY A 105 -14.37 2.75 3.83
CA GLY A 105 -13.41 2.39 4.88
C GLY A 105 -14.07 1.58 5.99
N ILE A 106 -15.21 2.07 6.51
CA ILE A 106 -16.01 1.38 7.52
C ILE A 106 -16.49 0.01 7.01
N MET A 107 -16.95 -0.09 5.77
CA MET A 107 -17.37 -1.38 5.18
C MET A 107 -16.21 -2.37 5.06
N LEU A 108 -15.03 -1.91 4.61
CA LEU A 108 -13.83 -2.74 4.52
C LEU A 108 -13.36 -3.21 5.90
N GLN A 109 -13.33 -2.30 6.87
CA GLN A 109 -12.93 -2.59 8.25
C GLN A 109 -13.87 -3.61 8.91
N ASN A 110 -15.18 -3.39 8.83
CA ASN A 110 -16.16 -4.30 9.42
C ASN A 110 -16.23 -5.63 8.65
N GLY A 111 -16.06 -5.63 7.33
CA GLY A 111 -15.94 -6.83 6.53
C GLY A 111 -14.73 -7.67 6.94
N ALA A 112 -13.57 -7.04 7.12
CA ALA A 112 -12.36 -7.70 7.60
C ALA A 112 -12.56 -8.26 9.02
N ASN A 113 -13.13 -7.47 9.94
CA ASN A 113 -13.43 -7.94 11.30
C ASN A 113 -14.41 -9.13 11.31
N GLY A 114 -15.43 -9.13 10.46
CA GLY A 114 -16.39 -10.23 10.35
C GLY A 114 -15.79 -11.52 9.78
N LEU A 115 -14.85 -11.40 8.82
CA LEU A 115 -14.22 -12.56 8.17
C LEU A 115 -13.02 -13.11 8.95
N PHE A 116 -12.19 -12.24 9.54
CA PHE A 116 -10.91 -12.63 10.14
C PHE A 116 -10.85 -12.44 11.66
N GLY A 117 -11.83 -11.76 12.25
CA GLY A 117 -11.83 -11.35 13.65
C GLY A 117 -11.02 -10.06 13.88
N ALA A 118 -11.14 -9.50 15.09
CA ALA A 118 -10.45 -8.27 15.49
C ALA A 118 -8.99 -8.47 15.94
N ALA A 119 -8.54 -9.72 16.05
CA ALA A 119 -7.19 -10.04 16.49
C ALA A 119 -6.16 -9.80 15.36
N PRO A 120 -4.97 -9.23 15.67
CA PRO A 120 -3.89 -9.12 14.69
C PRO A 120 -3.50 -10.48 14.11
N ARG A 121 -3.26 -10.53 12.80
CA ARG A 121 -2.81 -11.73 12.09
C ARG A 121 -1.40 -11.50 11.56
N ALA A 122 -0.50 -12.43 11.82
CA ALA A 122 0.82 -12.44 11.19
C ALA A 122 0.69 -12.92 9.73
N GLY A 123 1.31 -12.20 8.80
CA GLY A 123 1.42 -12.61 7.40
C GLY A 123 2.45 -13.74 7.20
N PRO A 124 2.41 -14.44 6.06
CA PRO A 124 3.44 -15.39 5.70
C PRO A 124 4.81 -14.70 5.56
N PRO A 125 5.93 -15.38 5.85
CA PRO A 125 7.26 -14.85 5.56
C PRO A 125 7.42 -14.65 4.04
N LEU A 126 8.21 -13.65 3.65
CA LEU A 126 8.45 -13.34 2.23
C LEU A 126 9.15 -14.49 1.48
N LEU A 127 10.05 -15.22 2.14
CA LEU A 127 10.80 -16.36 1.60
C LEU A 127 10.90 -17.43 2.69
N SER A 128 10.55 -18.69 2.39
CA SER A 128 10.80 -19.81 3.29
C SER A 128 12.25 -20.26 3.16
N GLY A 129 12.96 -20.35 4.29
CA GLY A 129 14.40 -20.66 4.32
C GLY A 129 15.21 -19.63 5.10
N GLY A 130 15.03 -19.62 6.41
CA GLY A 130 15.89 -18.91 7.36
C GLY A 130 17.05 -19.80 7.81
N GLY A 131 18.02 -20.06 6.92
CA GLY A 131 19.36 -20.44 7.35
C GLY A 131 20.20 -19.18 7.49
N GLU A 132 20.79 -18.96 8.66
CA GLU A 132 21.68 -17.83 8.95
C GLU A 132 22.98 -17.95 8.14
N PRO A 133 23.39 -16.90 7.40
CA PRO A 133 24.79 -16.69 7.10
C PRO A 133 25.24 -15.42 7.85
N GLY A 134 25.66 -15.58 9.10
CA GLY A 134 26.56 -14.60 9.75
C GLY A 134 26.06 -13.81 10.96
N GLY A 135 25.05 -14.27 11.72
CA GLY A 135 24.75 -13.74 13.06
C GLY A 135 24.25 -12.28 13.11
N LEU A 136 23.83 -11.75 11.96
CA LEU A 136 23.05 -10.53 11.86
C LEU A 136 21.65 -10.95 11.39
N ASP A 137 20.70 -11.00 12.33
CA ASP A 137 19.26 -11.06 12.05
C ASP A 137 18.81 -9.75 11.39
N LEU A 138 19.39 -9.43 10.23
CA LEU A 138 18.87 -8.41 9.35
C LEU A 138 17.54 -8.95 8.83
N ASP A 139 16.48 -8.34 9.33
CA ASP A 139 15.12 -8.64 8.93
C ASP A 139 14.98 -8.45 7.42
N ARG A 140 14.92 -9.58 6.69
CA ARG A 140 14.78 -9.62 5.22
C ARG A 140 13.53 -8.85 4.78
N GLN A 141 12.51 -8.81 5.65
CA GLN A 141 11.30 -8.04 5.43
C GLN A 141 11.57 -6.54 5.45
N SER A 142 12.32 -6.04 6.43
CA SER A 142 12.75 -4.64 6.49
C SER A 142 13.51 -4.20 5.23
N LEU A 143 14.47 -5.00 4.77
CA LEU A 143 15.19 -4.72 3.51
C LEU A 143 14.25 -4.73 2.30
N ALA A 144 13.32 -5.70 2.22
CA ALA A 144 12.36 -5.78 1.13
C ALA A 144 11.41 -4.57 1.09
N VAL A 145 10.95 -4.09 2.25
CA VAL A 145 10.11 -2.88 2.35
C VAL A 145 10.88 -1.64 1.89
N ILE A 146 12.13 -1.49 2.32
CA ILE A 146 12.99 -0.36 1.88
C ILE A 146 13.21 -0.42 0.37
N ALA A 147 13.55 -1.60 -0.16
CA ALA A 147 13.75 -1.79 -1.60
C ALA A 147 12.48 -1.48 -2.39
N ALA A 148 11.32 -1.98 -1.94
CA ALA A 148 10.02 -1.68 -2.55
C ALA A 148 9.71 -0.18 -2.51
N ALA A 149 10.01 0.50 -1.40
CA ALA A 149 9.80 1.94 -1.27
C ALA A 149 10.65 2.73 -2.27
N VAL A 150 11.95 2.42 -2.37
CA VAL A 150 12.85 3.06 -3.34
C VAL A 150 12.40 2.80 -4.78
N LEU A 151 12.03 1.56 -5.10
CA LEU A 151 11.59 1.17 -6.44
C LEU A 151 10.28 1.86 -6.83
N LEU A 152 9.27 1.86 -5.96
CA LEU A 152 7.97 2.45 -6.25
C LEU A 152 8.02 3.97 -6.25
N ALA A 153 8.73 4.59 -5.30
CA ALA A 153 8.90 6.05 -5.28
C ALA A 153 9.72 6.52 -6.49
N GLY A 154 10.86 5.87 -6.75
CA GLY A 154 11.71 6.17 -7.91
C GLY A 154 11.00 5.91 -9.24
N GLY A 155 10.27 4.81 -9.33
CA GLY A 155 9.46 4.45 -10.50
C GLY A 155 8.33 5.45 -10.77
N THR A 156 7.62 5.86 -9.72
CA THR A 156 6.57 6.88 -9.81
C THR A 156 7.16 8.24 -10.23
N TRP A 157 8.27 8.64 -9.62
CA TRP A 157 8.97 9.87 -9.99
C TRP A 157 9.44 9.83 -11.46
N LEU A 158 10.05 8.73 -11.89
CA LEU A 158 10.49 8.55 -13.27
C LEU A 158 9.30 8.60 -14.24
N MET A 159 8.22 7.89 -13.92
CA MET A 159 6.99 7.87 -14.70
C MET A 159 6.43 9.28 -14.85
N LEU A 160 6.26 10.01 -13.75
CA LEU A 160 5.73 11.37 -13.80
C LEU A 160 6.68 12.29 -14.57
N TYR A 161 7.94 12.41 -14.17
CA TYR A 161 8.81 13.50 -14.66
C TYR A 161 9.53 13.20 -15.96
N ARG A 162 9.81 11.94 -16.30
CA ARG A 162 10.60 11.58 -17.48
C ARG A 162 9.77 11.02 -18.65
N THR A 163 8.54 10.54 -18.42
CA THR A 163 7.73 9.96 -19.52
C THR A 163 6.79 10.96 -20.18
N GLN A 164 6.36 10.65 -21.41
CA GLN A 164 5.32 11.42 -22.12
C GLN A 164 3.97 11.40 -21.40
N LEU A 165 3.62 10.25 -20.81
CA LEU A 165 2.37 10.08 -20.06
C LEU A 165 2.32 11.04 -18.87
N GLY A 166 3.40 11.10 -18.08
CA GLY A 166 3.48 12.01 -16.94
C GLY A 166 3.48 13.49 -17.34
N ARG A 167 4.04 13.85 -18.49
CA ARG A 167 3.91 15.21 -19.06
C ARG A 167 2.45 15.56 -19.37
N ARG A 168 1.72 14.64 -19.99
CA ARG A 168 0.29 14.82 -20.31
C ARG A 168 -0.57 14.96 -19.04
N MET A 169 -0.37 14.07 -18.06
CA MET A 169 -1.09 14.11 -16.78
C MET A 169 -0.87 15.42 -16.03
N ARG A 170 0.37 15.94 -16.00
CA ARG A 170 0.64 17.23 -15.37
C ARG A 170 0.05 18.41 -16.15
N ALA A 171 0.09 18.36 -17.48
CA ALA A 171 -0.51 19.42 -18.30
C ALA A 171 -2.01 19.53 -18.03
N THR A 172 -2.73 18.40 -17.97
CA THR A 172 -4.17 18.39 -17.65
C THR A 172 -4.47 18.79 -16.21
N ALA A 173 -3.58 18.48 -15.25
CA ALA A 173 -3.77 18.86 -13.85
C ALA A 173 -3.47 20.35 -13.58
N GLN A 174 -2.72 21.01 -14.46
CA GLN A 174 -2.39 22.44 -14.38
C GLN A 174 -3.36 23.33 -15.15
N ASP A 175 -4.27 22.74 -15.92
CA ASP A 175 -5.26 23.47 -16.68
C ASP A 175 -6.44 23.85 -15.75
N PRO A 176 -6.66 25.15 -15.44
CA PRO A 176 -7.68 25.59 -14.49
C PRO A 176 -9.10 25.66 -15.07
N GLU A 177 -9.31 25.21 -16.31
CA GLU A 177 -10.61 25.25 -16.99
C GLU A 177 -11.72 24.48 -16.27
#